data_AF-Q2LEV9-F1
#
_entry.id   AF-Q2LEV9-F1
#
_cell.length_a   1.000
_cell.length_b   1.000
_cell.length_c   1.000
_cell.angle_alpha   90.00
_cell.angle_beta   90.00
_cell.angle_gamma   90.00
#
_symmetry.space_group_name_H-M   'P 1'
#
loop_
_entity.id
_entity.type
_entity.pdbx_description
1 polymer ?
#
loop_
_entity_poly.entity_id
_entity_poly.type
_entity_poly.pdbx_seq_one_letter_code
_entity_poly.pdbx_strand_id
1 'polypeptide(L)'
;MNFSDIVTDLAQRAKIEDAQRAIRVAHGTGASRWVAEEAGISARTARRWLGSSPPAARAAVISALAARLIVAAQVMRRSTGTVNVGTVSVSYDEDDQGSRYIGEVEIDLDPIAGALEEQEEGYAGELFSTAVMEAYQPGLSDVLDIDAYTDVRID
;
A
#
# COMPACT_ATOMS: atom_id res chain seq x y z
N MET A 1 -1.01 14.67 6.35
CA MET A 1 -1.26 13.54 5.44
C MET A 1 -1.62 12.35 6.30
N ASN A 2 -2.78 11.72 6.06
CA ASN A 2 -3.20 10.53 6.81
C ASN A 2 -2.65 9.27 6.13
N PHE A 3 -2.69 8.11 6.79
CA PHE A 3 -2.23 6.85 6.18
C PHE A 3 -2.96 6.53 4.85
N SER A 4 -4.25 6.86 4.75
CA SER A 4 -5.03 6.73 3.50
C SER A 4 -4.43 7.51 2.32
N ASP A 5 -3.81 8.66 2.57
CA ASP A 5 -3.16 9.44 1.52
C ASP A 5 -1.89 8.74 1.04
N ILE A 6 -1.12 8.12 1.95
CA ILE A 6 0.06 7.31 1.63
C ILE A 6 -0.34 6.12 0.76
N VAL A 7 -1.40 5.41 1.13
CA VAL A 7 -1.95 4.28 0.35
C VAL A 7 -2.37 4.74 -1.05
N THR A 8 -3.00 5.90 -1.14
CA THR A 8 -3.43 6.47 -2.42
C THR A 8 -2.24 6.82 -3.31
N ASP A 9 -1.21 7.45 -2.76
CA ASP A 9 0.02 7.79 -3.48
C ASP A 9 0.78 6.53 -3.95
N LEU A 10 0.89 5.50 -3.10
CA LEU A 10 1.46 4.20 -3.46
C LEU A 10 0.71 3.56 -4.63
N ALA A 11 -0.63 3.54 -4.57
CA ALA A 11 -1.45 2.98 -5.63
C ALA A 11 -1.31 3.75 -6.96
N GLN A 12 -1.09 5.07 -6.91
CA GLN A 12 -0.82 5.88 -8.10
C GLN A 12 0.55 5.60 -8.72
N ARG A 13 1.55 5.27 -7.90
CA ARG A 13 2.90 4.87 -8.34
C ARG A 13 3.00 3.41 -8.79
N ALA A 14 1.90 2.66 -8.74
CA ALA A 14 1.88 1.25 -9.06
C ALA A 14 2.20 0.98 -10.54
N LYS A 15 2.98 -0.08 -10.78
CA LYS A 15 3.20 -0.59 -12.12
C LYS A 15 2.06 -1.52 -12.53
N ILE A 16 1.93 -1.81 -13.82
CA ILE A 16 0.92 -2.73 -14.31
C ILE A 16 1.06 -4.13 -13.68
N GLU A 17 2.29 -4.56 -13.40
CA GLU A 17 2.58 -5.83 -12.74
C GLU A 17 2.02 -5.86 -11.31
N ASP A 18 2.01 -4.73 -10.60
CA ASP A 18 1.43 -4.58 -9.27
C ASP A 18 -0.10 -4.73 -9.34
N ALA A 19 -0.75 -4.08 -10.32
CA ALA A 19 -2.17 -4.25 -10.57
C ALA A 19 -2.55 -5.68 -10.95
N GLN A 20 -1.79 -6.33 -11.84
CA GLN A 20 -2.02 -7.73 -12.20
C GLN A 20 -1.83 -8.66 -11.00
N ARG A 21 -0.82 -8.43 -10.15
CA ARG A 21 -0.63 -9.20 -8.91
C ARG A 21 -1.79 -9.00 -7.96
N ALA A 22 -2.23 -7.75 -7.75
CA ALA A 22 -3.37 -7.44 -6.91
C ALA A 22 -4.65 -8.17 -7.36
N ILE A 23 -4.95 -8.17 -8.66
CA ILE A 23 -6.09 -8.94 -9.21
C ILE A 23 -5.95 -10.45 -8.92
N ARG A 24 -4.74 -10.99 -9.03
CA ARG A 24 -4.50 -12.42 -8.74
C ARG A 24 -4.61 -12.74 -7.25
N VAL A 25 -4.16 -11.85 -6.36
CA VAL A 25 -4.32 -12.00 -4.91
C VAL A 25 -5.82 -11.99 -4.56
N ALA A 26 -6.58 -11.02 -5.08
CA ALA A 26 -8.00 -10.87 -4.79
C ALA A 26 -8.88 -12.04 -5.26
N HIS A 27 -8.57 -12.62 -6.42
CA HIS A 27 -9.46 -13.60 -7.09
C HIS A 27 -8.87 -15.00 -7.26
N GLY A 28 -7.61 -15.20 -6.87
CA GLY A 28 -6.91 -16.48 -6.97
C GLY A 28 -6.95 -17.09 -8.38
N THR A 29 -7.29 -18.38 -8.46
CA THR A 29 -7.41 -19.13 -9.72
C THR A 29 -8.51 -18.61 -10.65
N GLY A 30 -9.45 -17.82 -10.12
CA GLY A 30 -10.56 -17.22 -10.85
C GLY A 30 -10.23 -15.90 -11.56
N ALA A 31 -9.05 -15.32 -11.33
CA ALA A 31 -8.71 -13.96 -11.79
C ALA A 31 -8.97 -13.70 -13.28
N SER A 32 -8.57 -14.62 -14.18
CA SER A 32 -8.82 -14.44 -15.62
C SER A 32 -10.29 -14.54 -16.00
N ARG A 33 -11.10 -15.31 -15.26
CA ARG A 33 -12.54 -15.40 -15.49
C ARG A 33 -13.22 -14.12 -15.05
N TRP A 34 -12.87 -13.63 -13.85
CA TRP A 34 -13.38 -12.38 -13.31
C TRP A 34 -13.05 -11.19 -14.23
N VAL A 35 -11.80 -11.04 -14.68
CA VAL A 35 -11.42 -9.98 -15.64
C VAL A 35 -12.19 -10.08 -16.96
N ALA A 36 -12.47 -11.31 -17.42
CA ALA A 36 -13.23 -11.51 -18.65
C ALA A 36 -14.67 -10.98 -18.54
N GLU A 37 -15.29 -11.22 -17.39
CA GLU A 37 -16.64 -10.76 -17.05
C GLU A 37 -16.68 -9.24 -16.90
N GLU A 38 -15.84 -8.68 -16.03
CA GLU A 38 -15.81 -7.23 -15.76
C GLU A 38 -15.47 -6.39 -16.99
N ALA A 39 -14.56 -6.86 -17.84
CA ALA A 39 -14.16 -6.13 -19.03
C ALA A 39 -15.00 -6.49 -20.28
N GLY A 40 -15.94 -7.43 -20.19
CA GLY A 40 -16.74 -7.90 -21.33
C GLY A 40 -15.89 -8.50 -22.46
N ILE A 41 -14.83 -9.24 -22.13
CA ILE A 41 -13.87 -9.82 -23.08
C ILE A 41 -13.84 -11.36 -22.98
N SER A 42 -13.22 -12.01 -23.97
CA SER A 42 -13.02 -13.47 -23.89
C SER A 42 -12.03 -13.86 -22.79
N ALA A 43 -12.20 -15.06 -22.21
CA ALA A 43 -11.26 -15.63 -21.24
C ALA A 43 -9.82 -15.74 -21.77
N ARG A 44 -9.65 -15.97 -23.08
CA ARG A 44 -8.32 -15.99 -23.73
C ARG A 44 -7.68 -14.60 -23.72
N THR A 45 -8.47 -13.56 -23.97
CA THR A 45 -8.02 -12.16 -23.92
C THR A 45 -7.66 -11.76 -22.49
N ALA A 46 -8.48 -12.12 -21.51
CA ALA A 46 -8.21 -11.85 -20.10
C ALA A 46 -6.90 -12.53 -19.61
N ARG A 47 -6.67 -13.80 -19.98
CA ARG A 47 -5.39 -14.48 -19.70
C ARG A 47 -4.19 -13.76 -20.32
N ARG A 48 -4.34 -13.21 -21.53
CA ARG A 48 -3.29 -12.40 -22.16
C ARG A 48 -3.05 -11.08 -21.42
N TRP A 49 -4.11 -10.44 -20.92
CA TRP A 49 -4.00 -9.21 -20.11
C TRP A 49 -3.36 -9.46 -18.75
N LEU A 50 -3.55 -10.64 -18.18
CA LEU A 50 -2.86 -11.09 -16.97
C LEU A 50 -1.59 -11.91 -17.28
N GLY A 51 -1.05 -11.80 -18.49
CA GLY A 51 0.23 -12.41 -18.86
C GLY A 51 1.41 -11.49 -18.53
N SER A 52 2.63 -11.97 -18.80
CA SER A 52 3.86 -11.18 -18.64
C SER A 52 4.02 -10.04 -19.65
N SER A 53 3.25 -10.04 -20.74
CA SER A 53 3.29 -9.00 -21.78
C SER A 53 1.87 -8.58 -22.16
N PRO A 54 1.20 -7.80 -21.29
CA PRO A 54 -0.12 -7.26 -21.59
C PRO A 54 -0.04 -6.22 -22.71
N PRO A 55 -1.10 -6.05 -23.53
CA PRO A 55 -1.13 -4.97 -24.51
C PRO A 55 -1.08 -3.60 -23.82
N ALA A 56 -0.15 -2.73 -24.23
CA ALA A 56 0.05 -1.40 -23.61
C ALA A 56 -1.24 -0.56 -23.54
N ALA A 57 -2.07 -0.62 -24.60
CA ALA A 57 -3.36 0.07 -24.67
C ALA A 57 -4.40 -0.39 -23.61
N ARG A 58 -4.11 -1.46 -22.87
CA ARG A 58 -4.99 -2.02 -21.83
C ARG A 58 -4.46 -1.82 -20.42
N ALA A 59 -3.29 -1.23 -20.26
CA ALA A 59 -2.68 -0.97 -18.96
C ALA A 59 -3.61 -0.20 -18.02
N ALA A 60 -4.17 0.92 -18.49
CA ALA A 60 -5.09 1.72 -17.69
C ALA A 60 -6.34 0.96 -17.25
N VAL A 61 -6.88 0.08 -18.10
CA VAL A 61 -8.06 -0.74 -17.77
C VAL A 61 -7.71 -1.77 -16.71
N ILE A 62 -6.56 -2.44 -16.85
CA ILE A 62 -6.08 -3.43 -15.86
C ILE A 62 -5.85 -2.74 -14.51
N SER A 63 -5.21 -1.58 -14.49
CA SER A 63 -5.00 -0.80 -13.27
C SER A 63 -6.31 -0.36 -12.62
N ALA A 64 -7.30 0.05 -13.42
CA ALA A 64 -8.61 0.48 -12.91
C ALA A 64 -9.44 -0.68 -12.31
N LEU A 65 -9.23 -1.91 -12.78
CA LEU A 65 -9.89 -3.10 -12.23
C LEU A 65 -9.26 -3.57 -10.91
N ALA A 66 -8.00 -3.23 -10.65
CA ALA A 66 -7.30 -3.71 -9.47
C ALA A 66 -7.75 -2.95 -8.20
N ALA A 67 -7.98 -3.67 -7.10
CA ALA A 67 -8.38 -3.06 -5.83
C ALA A 67 -7.25 -2.20 -5.26
N ARG A 68 -7.54 -0.92 -4.98
CA ARG A 68 -6.55 0.10 -4.53
C ARG A 68 -5.66 -0.37 -3.38
N LEU A 69 -6.26 -0.93 -2.32
CA LEU A 69 -5.53 -1.36 -1.12
C LEU A 69 -4.53 -2.48 -1.46
N ILE A 70 -4.99 -3.48 -2.21
CA ILE A 70 -4.17 -4.61 -2.62
C ILE A 70 -3.05 -4.15 -3.57
N VAL A 71 -3.32 -3.18 -4.44
CA VAL A 71 -2.29 -2.57 -5.29
C VAL A 71 -1.22 -1.88 -4.45
N ALA A 72 -1.62 -1.07 -3.47
CA ALA A 72 -0.68 -0.43 -2.55
C ALA A 72 0.15 -1.47 -1.78
N ALA A 73 -0.46 -2.57 -1.34
CA ALA A 73 0.23 -3.69 -0.71
C ALA A 73 1.30 -4.30 -1.64
N GLN A 74 0.98 -4.52 -2.92
CA GLN A 74 1.97 -5.03 -3.89
C GLN A 74 3.13 -4.07 -4.11
N VAL A 75 2.88 -2.75 -4.04
CA VAL A 75 3.93 -1.74 -4.10
C VAL A 75 4.82 -1.83 -2.86
N MET A 76 4.24 -1.92 -1.66
CA MET A 76 5.01 -2.10 -0.42
C MET A 76 5.89 -3.35 -0.45
N ARG A 77 5.36 -4.50 -0.90
CA ARG A 77 6.13 -5.76 -0.99
C ARG A 77 7.31 -5.73 -1.95
N ARG A 78 7.34 -4.80 -2.93
CA ARG A 78 8.47 -4.64 -3.85
C ARG A 78 9.44 -3.55 -3.45
N SER A 79 9.11 -2.76 -2.43
CA SER A 79 9.94 -1.70 -1.87
C SER A 79 11.05 -2.27 -1.00
N THR A 80 12.09 -1.48 -0.73
CA THR A 80 13.27 -1.95 0.02
C THR A 80 13.06 -2.00 1.53
N GLY A 81 11.91 -1.54 2.02
CA GLY A 81 11.65 -1.34 3.45
C GLY A 81 12.18 -0.01 3.98
N THR A 82 12.84 0.79 3.14
CA THR A 82 13.31 2.14 3.48
C THR A 82 12.18 3.15 3.28
N VAL A 83 11.86 3.89 4.33
CA VAL A 83 10.78 4.87 4.34
C VAL A 83 11.30 6.19 4.86
N ASN A 84 11.20 7.23 4.03
CA ASN A 84 11.37 8.60 4.49
C ASN A 84 10.03 9.12 5.00
N VAL A 85 9.88 9.22 6.31
CA VAL A 85 8.62 9.62 6.96
C VAL A 85 8.47 11.14 7.02
N GLY A 86 9.58 11.87 6.91
CA GLY A 86 9.59 13.33 7.03
C GLY A 86 9.23 13.80 8.44
N THR A 87 8.19 14.62 8.55
CA THR A 87 7.71 15.17 9.84
C THR A 87 6.40 14.53 10.24
N VAL A 88 6.29 14.08 11.49
CA VAL A 88 5.05 13.56 12.09
C VAL A 88 4.55 14.49 13.17
N SER A 89 3.23 14.56 13.33
CA SER A 89 2.59 15.09 14.54
C SER A 89 2.31 13.94 15.48
N VAL A 90 2.62 14.13 16.76
CA VAL A 90 2.47 13.10 17.79
C VAL A 90 1.57 13.59 18.91
N SER A 91 0.74 12.68 19.44
CA SER A 91 -0.14 12.93 20.57
C SER A 91 0.14 11.97 21.73
N TYR A 92 -0.28 12.39 22.93
CA TYR A 92 -0.30 11.59 24.16
C TYR A 92 -1.64 11.85 24.84
N ASP A 93 -2.43 10.80 25.09
CA ASP A 93 -3.76 10.92 25.74
C ASP A 93 -4.65 11.99 25.07
N GLU A 94 -4.70 11.98 23.73
CA GLU A 94 -5.41 12.94 22.86
C GLU A 94 -4.88 14.40 22.90
N ASP A 95 -3.83 14.68 23.68
CA ASP A 95 -3.17 15.99 23.71
C ASP A 95 -1.99 16.05 22.73
N ASP A 96 -1.99 17.06 21.85
CA ASP A 96 -0.90 17.34 20.90
C ASP A 96 0.44 17.58 21.62
N GLN A 97 1.43 16.75 21.31
CA GLN A 97 2.80 16.85 21.83
C GLN A 97 3.74 17.55 20.82
N GLY A 98 3.19 18.06 19.72
CA GLY A 98 3.87 18.79 18.66
C GLY A 98 4.41 17.90 17.56
N SER A 99 5.25 18.49 16.70
CA SER A 99 5.83 17.78 15.57
C SER A 99 7.25 17.27 15.84
N ARG A 100 7.59 16.14 15.22
CA ARG A 100 8.92 15.52 15.24
C ARG A 100 9.36 15.18 13.83
N TYR A 101 10.60 15.52 13.49
CA TYR A 101 11.22 15.03 12.27
C TYR A 101 11.81 13.63 12.52
N ILE A 102 11.27 12.63 11.83
CA ILE A 102 11.74 11.24 11.90
C ILE A 102 12.83 11.00 10.86
N GLY A 103 12.64 11.53 9.64
CA GLY A 103 13.56 11.29 8.53
C GLY A 103 13.42 9.89 7.94
N GLU A 104 14.54 9.28 7.57
CA GLU A 104 14.59 7.95 6.95
C GLU A 104 14.70 6.85 8.00
N VAL A 105 13.84 5.84 7.89
CA VAL A 105 13.81 4.65 8.75
C VAL A 105 13.71 3.39 7.90
N GLU A 106 14.17 2.27 8.46
CA GLU A 106 14.00 0.94 7.88
C GLU A 106 12.92 0.20 8.68
N ILE A 107 11.85 -0.22 8.01
CA ILE A 107 10.73 -0.92 8.61
C ILE A 107 10.34 -2.16 7.79
N ASP A 108 9.84 -3.18 8.49
CA ASP A 108 9.24 -4.33 7.82
C ASP A 108 7.85 -3.97 7.28
N LEU A 109 7.73 -3.91 5.95
CA LEU A 109 6.49 -3.56 5.26
C LEU A 109 5.55 -4.76 5.06
N ASP A 110 6.00 -6.00 5.26
CA ASP A 110 5.20 -7.19 4.97
C ASP A 110 3.93 -7.31 5.83
N PRO A 111 3.95 -7.03 7.15
CA PRO A 111 2.74 -7.04 7.97
C PRO A 111 1.71 -6.00 7.52
N ILE A 112 2.17 -4.80 7.17
CA ILE A 112 1.32 -3.69 6.71
C ILE A 112 0.69 -4.04 5.36
N ALA A 113 1.47 -4.61 4.44
CA ALA A 113 0.98 -5.10 3.17
C ALA A 113 -0.06 -6.22 3.34
N GLY A 114 0.13 -7.12 4.32
CA GLY A 114 -0.84 -8.15 4.67
C GLY A 114 -2.19 -7.58 5.09
N ALA A 115 -2.19 -6.61 6.01
CA ALA A 115 -3.43 -5.94 6.45
C ALA A 115 -4.15 -5.22 5.29
N LEU A 116 -3.39 -4.60 4.37
CA LEU A 116 -3.97 -3.99 3.17
C LEU A 116 -4.58 -5.02 2.19
N GLU A 117 -4.00 -6.21 2.08
CA GLU A 117 -4.54 -7.32 1.28
C GLU A 117 -5.87 -7.84 1.87
N GLU A 118 -6.00 -7.81 3.20
CA GLU A 118 -7.21 -8.16 3.96
C GLU A 118 -8.25 -7.01 3.99
N GLN A 119 -7.94 -5.88 3.35
CA GLN A 119 -8.78 -4.67 3.30
C GLN A 119 -8.96 -3.96 4.65
N GLU A 120 -8.03 -4.15 5.57
CA GLU A 120 -8.02 -3.54 6.90
C GLU A 120 -7.14 -2.28 6.93
N GLU A 121 -7.54 -1.23 6.20
CA GLU A 121 -6.73 0.00 6.02
C GLU A 121 -6.40 0.71 7.34
N GLY A 122 -7.32 0.69 8.32
CA GLY A 122 -7.09 1.26 9.65
C GLY A 122 -5.99 0.52 10.42
N TYR A 123 -6.10 -0.81 10.48
CA TYR A 123 -5.10 -1.66 11.14
C TYR A 123 -3.74 -1.59 10.44
N ALA A 124 -3.71 -1.51 9.10
CA ALA A 124 -2.49 -1.27 8.36
C ALA A 124 -1.82 0.08 8.74
N GLY A 125 -2.63 1.11 9.01
CA GLY A 125 -2.15 2.41 9.47
C GLY A 125 -1.58 2.37 10.90
N GLU A 126 -2.21 1.61 11.79
CA GLU A 126 -1.68 1.35 13.14
C GLU A 126 -0.33 0.63 13.06
N LEU A 127 -0.24 -0.47 12.30
CA LEU A 127 1.01 -1.21 12.09
C LEU A 127 2.12 -0.32 11.52
N PHE A 128 1.79 0.55 10.55
CA PHE A 128 2.75 1.49 9.97
C PHE A 128 3.22 2.53 11.00
N SER A 129 2.31 3.08 11.80
CA SER A 129 2.63 4.03 12.86
C SER A 129 3.55 3.42 13.91
N THR A 130 3.21 2.23 14.40
CA THR A 130 4.01 1.47 15.36
C THR A 130 5.39 1.17 14.79
N ALA A 131 5.49 0.65 13.56
CA ALA A 131 6.77 0.31 12.94
C ALA A 131 7.67 1.55 12.78
N VAL A 132 7.10 2.68 12.36
CA VAL A 132 7.83 3.95 12.23
C VAL A 132 8.35 4.44 13.59
N MET A 133 7.52 4.40 14.63
CA MET A 133 7.92 4.84 15.97
C MET A 133 8.98 3.94 16.58
N GLU A 134 8.84 2.63 16.46
CA GLU A 134 9.84 1.66 16.96
C GLU A 134 11.18 1.79 16.23
N ALA A 135 11.17 2.05 14.92
CA ALA A 135 12.39 2.28 14.16
C ALA A 135 13.04 3.62 14.51
N TYR A 136 12.26 4.65 14.84
CA TYR A 136 12.78 5.94 15.29
C TYR A 136 13.38 5.87 16.70
N GLN A 137 12.62 5.31 17.64
CA GLN A 137 13.06 5.09 19.02
C GLN A 137 12.29 3.91 19.63
N PRO A 138 12.97 2.82 20.03
CA PRO A 138 12.30 1.67 20.63
C PRO A 138 11.48 2.01 21.89
N GLY A 139 10.26 1.48 21.99
CA GLY A 139 9.33 1.72 23.10
C GLY A 139 8.63 3.08 23.07
N LEU A 140 8.80 3.88 22.02
CA LEU A 140 8.09 5.14 21.86
C LEU A 140 6.61 4.92 21.51
N SER A 141 6.31 3.83 20.80
CA SER A 141 4.95 3.46 20.41
C SER A 141 4.08 3.01 21.59
N ASP A 142 4.67 2.71 22.75
CA ASP A 142 3.93 2.40 23.99
C ASP A 142 3.33 3.65 24.65
N VAL A 143 3.77 4.84 24.23
CA VAL A 143 3.45 6.11 24.89
C VAL A 143 2.83 7.09 23.91
N LEU A 144 3.39 7.26 22.71
CA LEU A 144 2.93 8.25 21.75
C LEU A 144 2.20 7.59 20.58
N ASP A 145 1.26 8.34 20.01
CA ASP A 145 0.59 8.02 18.76
C ASP A 145 1.01 8.99 17.65
N ILE A 146 0.98 8.56 16.39
CA ILE A 146 1.17 9.44 15.23
C ILE A 146 -0.20 9.83 14.68
N ASP A 147 -0.53 11.12 14.75
CA ASP A 147 -1.82 11.63 14.24
C ASP A 147 -1.78 11.94 12.74
N ALA A 148 -0.62 12.41 12.26
CA ALA A 148 -0.45 12.85 10.88
C ALA A 148 1.00 12.78 10.43
N TYR A 149 1.15 12.52 9.13
CA TYR A 149 2.44 12.52 8.43
C TYR A 149 2.60 13.72 7.51
N THR A 150 3.84 14.09 7.22
CA THR A 150 4.20 15.12 6.25
C THR A 150 5.38 14.64 5.42
N ASP A 151 5.19 14.59 4.09
CA ASP A 151 6.20 14.23 3.09
C ASP A 151 6.69 12.77 3.09
N VAL A 152 5.80 11.82 3.37
CA VAL A 152 6.16 10.39 3.36
C VAL A 152 6.52 9.88 1.97
N ARG A 153 7.64 9.19 1.86
CA ARG A 153 8.06 8.43 0.68
C ARG A 153 8.53 7.05 1.08
N ILE A 154 8.08 6.07 0.31
CA ILE A 154 8.48 4.67 0.43
C ILE A 154 9.17 4.33 -0.89
N ASP A 155 10.41 3.85 -0.80
CA ASP A 155 11.28 3.55 -1.94
C ASP A 155 11.29 2.05 -2.25
#